data_AF-A0A0D8IU06-F1
#
_entry.id   AF-A0A0D8IU06-F1
#
_cell.length_a   1.000
_cell.length_b   1.000
_cell.length_c   1.000
_cell.angle_alpha   90.00
_cell.angle_beta   90.00
_cell.angle_gamma   90.00
#
_symmetry.space_group_name_H-M   'P 1'
#
loop_
_entity.id
_entity.type
_entity.pdbx_description
1 polymer ?
#
loop_
_entity_poly.entity_id
_entity_poly.type
_entity_poly.pdbx_seq_one_letter_code
_entity_poly.pdbx_strand_id
1 'polypeptide(L)'
;MEGLRNNTVQYVPGVLKISKALILSPEDYDKLAEDISPEYPFLKDNRDHMKADPGGWFHALLTMTETGSEGMLLAQGKGGLYVGLSRDVQKLDLQGIPTERIKLEEPTVYQERAVFYRKPCNVEDIKNQDPRRTTSERQMNFRVEMVIVLENVQYEQFKQSGLQENQLFVFINNEKMWFDSGDLCWHCLLIKGENSKDGILVDAEGYAYARYAAFVPDSDRLRLKDVPVRYEYPARAPERQKSKGRDEAR
;
A
#
# COMPACT_ATOMS: atom_id res chain seq x y z
N MET A 1 -27.21 -6.78 -0.37
CA MET A 1 -28.42 -6.40 0.43
C MET A 1 -29.04 -7.54 1.26
N GLU A 2 -28.63 -8.80 1.15
CA GLU A 2 -29.27 -9.94 1.86
C GLU A 2 -28.84 -10.13 3.34
N GLY A 3 -27.64 -9.71 3.73
CA GLY A 3 -27.11 -9.95 5.09
C GLY A 3 -27.89 -9.25 6.22
N LEU A 4 -28.42 -8.05 5.96
CA LEU A 4 -29.25 -7.30 6.92
C LEU A 4 -30.63 -7.95 7.16
N ARG A 5 -31.14 -8.73 6.20
CA ARG A 5 -32.42 -9.45 6.35
C ARG A 5 -32.26 -10.79 7.06
N ASN A 6 -31.07 -11.38 7.02
CA ASN A 6 -30.80 -12.70 7.58
C ASN A 6 -30.22 -12.68 9.01
N ASN A 7 -30.23 -11.52 9.69
CA ASN A 7 -29.74 -11.37 11.07
C ASN A 7 -28.28 -11.82 11.30
N THR A 8 -27.46 -11.88 10.24
CA THR A 8 -26.04 -12.26 10.29
C THR A 8 -25.09 -11.10 10.58
N VAL A 9 -25.62 -9.87 10.72
CA VAL A 9 -24.85 -8.65 10.99
C VAL A 9 -25.16 -8.16 12.40
N GLN A 10 -24.12 -7.98 13.23
CA GLN A 10 -24.27 -7.40 14.57
C GLN A 10 -24.37 -5.88 14.46
N TYR A 11 -25.52 -5.33 14.86
CA TYR A 11 -25.71 -3.88 14.98
C TYR A 11 -25.02 -3.36 16.25
N VAL A 12 -24.26 -2.26 16.10
CA VAL A 12 -23.59 -1.59 17.22
C VAL A 12 -24.00 -0.11 17.23
N PRO A 13 -24.75 0.36 18.26
CA PRO A 13 -25.03 1.78 18.42
C PRO A 13 -23.78 2.54 18.86
N GLY A 14 -23.68 3.83 18.50
CA GLY A 14 -22.50 4.61 18.85
C GLY A 14 -22.53 6.08 18.42
N VAL A 15 -21.47 6.79 18.79
CA VAL A 15 -21.19 8.17 18.41
C VAL A 15 -20.24 8.17 17.21
N LEU A 16 -20.63 8.92 16.18
CA LEU A 16 -19.86 9.06 14.94
C LEU A 16 -19.08 10.38 14.93
N LYS A 17 -17.81 10.31 14.56
CA LYS A 17 -16.98 11.44 14.17
C LYS A 17 -16.39 11.16 12.80
N ILE A 18 -16.63 12.06 11.84
CA ILE A 18 -16.04 11.94 10.50
C ILE A 18 -14.64 12.55 10.56
N SER A 19 -13.64 11.78 10.15
CA SER A 19 -12.23 12.21 10.19
C SER A 19 -11.76 12.76 8.84
N LYS A 20 -12.29 12.20 7.74
CA LYS A 20 -11.96 12.56 6.36
C LYS A 20 -13.08 12.08 5.44
N ALA A 21 -13.31 12.81 4.35
CA ALA A 21 -14.28 12.46 3.32
C ALA A 21 -13.56 12.13 1.99
N LEU A 22 -14.06 11.12 1.30
CA LEU A 22 -13.55 10.61 0.04
C LEU A 22 -14.67 10.65 -0.99
N ILE A 23 -14.41 11.30 -2.11
CA ILE A 23 -15.34 11.41 -3.23
C ILE A 23 -14.96 10.37 -4.29
N LEU A 24 -15.89 9.48 -4.59
CA LEU A 24 -15.77 8.44 -5.62
C LEU A 24 -16.61 8.79 -6.85
N SER A 25 -16.25 8.20 -8.00
CA SER A 25 -17.16 8.16 -9.15
C SER A 25 -18.39 7.30 -8.81
N PRO A 26 -19.55 7.49 -9.47
CA PRO A 26 -20.72 6.63 -9.26
C PRO A 26 -20.40 5.14 -9.48
N GLU A 27 -19.66 4.82 -10.54
CA GLU A 27 -19.25 3.44 -10.86
C GLU A 27 -18.39 2.83 -9.74
N ASP A 28 -17.44 3.59 -9.21
CA ASP A 28 -16.56 3.14 -8.13
C ASP A 28 -17.31 3.01 -6.81
N TYR A 29 -18.24 3.92 -6.52
CA TYR A 29 -19.07 3.83 -5.32
C TYR A 29 -19.95 2.57 -5.36
N ASP A 30 -20.57 2.29 -6.50
CA ASP A 30 -21.42 1.10 -6.67
C ASP A 30 -20.60 -0.18 -6.50
N LYS A 31 -19.39 -0.26 -7.10
CA LYS A 31 -18.47 -1.39 -6.88
C LYS A 31 -18.12 -1.60 -5.42
N LEU A 32 -17.74 -0.53 -4.71
CA LEU A 32 -17.42 -0.61 -3.29
C LEU A 32 -18.64 -1.07 -2.49
N ALA A 33 -19.85 -0.62 -2.84
CA ALA A 33 -21.09 -0.98 -2.16
C ALA A 33 -21.51 -2.44 -2.42
N GLU A 34 -21.16 -3.01 -3.58
CA GLU A 34 -21.40 -4.42 -3.92
C GLU A 34 -20.55 -5.37 -3.09
N ASP A 35 -19.25 -5.07 -2.92
CA ASP A 35 -18.31 -5.87 -2.15
C ASP A 35 -17.38 -5.02 -1.28
N ILE A 36 -17.78 -4.77 -0.03
CA ILE A 36 -16.98 -3.98 0.90
C ILE A 36 -15.88 -4.85 1.51
N SER A 37 -14.69 -4.77 0.92
CA SER A 37 -13.50 -5.50 1.38
C SER A 37 -12.55 -4.61 2.19
N PRO A 38 -12.03 -5.06 3.36
CA PRO A 38 -10.97 -4.34 4.08
C PRO A 38 -9.64 -4.28 3.31
N GLU A 39 -9.52 -5.01 2.20
CA GLU A 39 -8.31 -5.08 1.39
C GLU A 39 -8.15 -3.93 0.40
N TYR A 40 -9.15 -3.07 0.25
CA TYR A 40 -9.06 -1.91 -0.63
C TYR A 40 -7.87 -0.99 -0.24
N PRO A 41 -7.02 -0.60 -1.21
CA PRO A 41 -5.94 0.38 -1.04
C PRO A 41 -6.28 1.60 -0.21
N PHE A 42 -7.39 2.27 -0.55
CA PHE A 42 -7.74 3.51 0.11
C PHE A 42 -8.07 3.34 1.60
N LEU A 43 -8.61 2.18 2.02
CA LEU A 43 -8.86 1.90 3.44
C LEU A 43 -7.55 1.80 4.21
N LYS A 44 -6.57 1.14 3.58
CA LYS A 44 -5.24 0.90 4.10
C LYS A 44 -4.43 2.21 4.21
N ASP A 45 -4.50 3.07 3.20
CA ASP A 45 -3.87 4.40 3.18
C ASP A 45 -4.45 5.36 4.21
N ASN A 46 -5.72 5.22 4.56
CA ASN A 46 -6.43 6.12 5.46
C ASN A 46 -6.67 5.49 6.84
N ARG A 47 -5.86 4.49 7.22
CA ARG A 47 -6.01 3.75 8.48
C ARG A 47 -5.97 4.65 9.71
N ASP A 48 -5.11 5.67 9.71
CA ASP A 48 -4.98 6.60 10.85
C ASP A 48 -6.21 7.50 11.05
N HIS A 49 -7.07 7.60 10.03
CA HIS A 49 -8.35 8.31 10.11
C HIS A 49 -9.51 7.43 10.57
N MET A 50 -9.29 6.12 10.68
CA MET A 50 -10.31 5.12 11.03
C MET A 50 -10.03 4.48 12.38
N LYS A 51 -11.00 4.55 13.29
CA LYS A 51 -10.90 3.91 14.60
C LYS A 51 -12.28 3.58 15.16
N ALA A 52 -12.45 2.36 15.64
CA ALA A 52 -13.62 1.97 16.43
C ALA A 52 -13.17 1.66 17.86
N ASP A 53 -13.52 2.56 18.78
CA ASP A 53 -13.17 2.47 20.20
C ASP A 53 -14.21 1.65 21.00
N PRO A 54 -13.76 0.93 22.05
CA PRO A 54 -14.68 0.30 23.00
C PRO A 54 -15.67 1.33 23.57
N GLY A 55 -16.96 1.02 23.55
CA GLY A 55 -18.02 1.96 23.94
C GLY A 55 -18.71 2.68 22.78
N GLY A 56 -18.40 2.32 21.53
CA GLY A 56 -19.16 2.76 20.36
C GLY A 56 -18.75 4.14 19.85
N TRP A 57 -17.50 4.55 20.05
CA TRP A 57 -16.97 5.76 19.42
C TRP A 57 -16.29 5.42 18.10
N PHE A 58 -16.81 5.97 17.00
CA PHE A 58 -16.35 5.69 15.65
C PHE A 58 -15.74 6.92 15.01
N HIS A 59 -14.43 6.88 14.78
CA HIS A 59 -13.74 7.77 13.86
C HIS A 59 -13.83 7.14 12.48
N ALA A 60 -14.61 7.74 11.59
CA ALA A 60 -14.96 7.15 10.30
C ALA A 60 -14.43 7.96 9.12
N LEU A 61 -14.10 7.24 8.05
CA LEU A 61 -14.04 7.78 6.71
C LEU A 61 -15.45 7.82 6.13
N LEU A 62 -15.82 8.94 5.53
CA LEU A 62 -17.02 9.04 4.71
C LEU A 62 -16.63 8.83 3.24
N THR A 63 -17.18 7.83 2.58
CA THR A 63 -17.12 7.71 1.12
C THR A 63 -18.47 8.12 0.53
N MET A 64 -18.47 9.02 -0.44
CA MET A 64 -19.67 9.55 -1.09
C MET A 64 -19.41 9.81 -2.58
N THR A 65 -20.46 10.04 -3.37
CA THR A 65 -20.33 10.55 -4.74
C THR A 65 -20.47 12.06 -4.76
N GLU A 66 -20.06 12.72 -5.86
CA GLU A 66 -20.16 14.18 -5.99
C GLU A 66 -21.59 14.73 -5.89
N THR A 67 -22.56 13.94 -6.37
CA THR A 67 -23.97 14.35 -6.49
C THR A 67 -24.91 13.51 -5.62
N GLY A 68 -24.38 12.52 -4.89
CA GLY A 68 -25.17 11.59 -4.11
C GLY A 68 -25.65 12.17 -2.79
N SER A 69 -26.87 11.77 -2.41
CA SER A 69 -27.40 12.00 -1.05
C SER A 69 -26.94 10.93 -0.07
N GLU A 70 -26.49 9.77 -0.54
CA GLU A 70 -26.06 8.66 0.31
C GLU A 70 -24.53 8.57 0.40
N GLY A 71 -24.05 7.97 1.50
CA GLY A 71 -22.63 7.74 1.72
C GLY A 71 -22.37 6.57 2.65
N MET A 72 -21.21 5.93 2.52
CA MET A 72 -20.76 4.87 3.41
C MET A 72 -19.80 5.44 4.45
N LEU A 73 -19.94 5.00 5.69
CA LEU A 73 -19.10 5.36 6.83
C LEU A 73 -18.25 4.16 7.21
N LEU A 74 -16.93 4.28 7.10
CA LEU A 74 -15.99 3.17 7.24
C LEU A 74 -15.10 3.42 8.46
N ALA A 75 -15.07 2.49 9.42
CA ALA A 75 -14.24 2.59 10.62
C ALA A 75 -13.58 1.24 10.92
N GLN A 76 -12.35 1.25 11.43
CA GLN A 76 -11.58 0.03 11.68
C GLN A 76 -11.46 -0.22 13.20
N GLY A 77 -11.87 -1.40 13.65
CA GLY A 77 -11.66 -1.84 15.03
C GLY A 77 -10.88 -3.14 15.13
N LYS A 78 -10.70 -3.65 16.35
CA LYS A 78 -10.08 -4.97 16.60
C LYS A 78 -10.88 -6.12 15.98
N GLY A 79 -12.19 -5.96 15.85
CA GLY A 79 -13.10 -6.95 15.28
C GLY A 79 -13.25 -6.90 13.74
N GLY A 80 -12.53 -6.01 13.06
CA GLY A 80 -12.63 -5.83 11.61
C GLY A 80 -13.15 -4.45 11.19
N LEU A 81 -13.59 -4.37 9.94
CA LEU A 81 -14.13 -3.17 9.33
C LEU A 81 -15.61 -3.01 9.70
N TYR A 82 -15.95 -1.85 10.26
CA TYR A 82 -17.31 -1.43 10.54
C TYR A 82 -17.80 -0.56 9.40
N VAL A 83 -19.03 -0.82 8.96
CA VAL A 83 -19.67 -0.09 7.87
C VAL A 83 -21.00 0.48 8.36
N GLY A 84 -21.16 1.79 8.23
CA GLY A 84 -22.43 2.50 8.37
C GLY A 84 -22.89 3.04 7.02
N LEU A 85 -24.19 3.24 6.88
CA LEU A 85 -24.78 3.92 5.72
C LEU A 85 -25.44 5.21 6.20
N SER A 86 -25.06 6.33 5.59
CA SER A 86 -25.80 7.57 5.67
C SER A 86 -26.73 7.67 4.48
N ARG A 87 -28.03 7.85 4.71
CA ARG A 87 -29.02 8.10 3.66
C ARG A 87 -29.09 9.57 3.23
N ASP A 88 -28.43 10.44 4.00
CA ASP A 88 -28.45 11.88 3.78
C ASP A 88 -27.14 12.50 4.28
N VAL A 89 -26.16 12.55 3.39
CA VAL A 89 -24.84 13.13 3.64
C VAL A 89 -24.92 14.64 3.91
N GLN A 90 -25.96 15.33 3.43
CA GLN A 90 -26.13 16.77 3.64
C GLN A 90 -26.46 17.10 5.11
N LYS A 91 -26.92 16.13 5.89
CA LYS A 91 -27.13 16.26 7.33
C LYS A 91 -25.88 16.01 8.16
N LEU A 92 -24.78 15.59 7.54
CA LEU A 92 -23.51 15.37 8.23
C LEU A 92 -22.74 16.69 8.32
N ASP A 93 -22.17 16.97 9.48
CA ASP A 93 -21.27 18.11 9.66
C ASP A 93 -19.91 17.77 9.04
N LEU A 94 -19.64 18.37 7.89
CA LEU A 94 -18.38 18.22 7.15
C LEU A 94 -17.51 19.49 7.21
N GLN A 95 -17.86 20.47 8.05
CA GLN A 95 -17.11 21.72 8.11
C GLN A 95 -15.69 21.45 8.63
N GLY A 96 -14.69 21.77 7.80
CA GLY A 96 -13.27 21.56 8.12
C GLY A 96 -12.78 20.12 7.98
N ILE A 97 -13.61 19.21 7.49
CA ILE A 97 -13.20 17.82 7.21
C ILE A 97 -12.41 17.78 5.90
N PRO A 98 -11.17 17.25 5.90
CA PRO A 98 -10.40 17.06 4.67
C PRO A 98 -11.20 16.22 3.67
N THR A 99 -11.32 16.70 2.44
CA THR A 99 -12.09 16.04 1.39
C THR A 99 -11.19 15.81 0.17
N GLU A 100 -11.14 14.58 -0.32
CA GLU A 100 -10.27 14.16 -1.42
C GLU A 100 -11.06 13.35 -2.46
N ARG A 101 -10.83 13.62 -3.75
CA ARG A 101 -11.36 12.77 -4.83
C ARG A 101 -10.38 11.63 -5.07
N ILE A 102 -10.87 10.40 -5.03
CA ILE A 102 -10.06 9.21 -5.29
C ILE A 102 -10.71 8.35 -6.38
N LYS A 103 -9.89 7.60 -7.10
CA LYS A 103 -10.34 6.52 -7.98
C LYS A 103 -10.27 5.22 -7.19
N LEU A 104 -11.29 4.37 -7.29
CA LEU A 104 -11.23 3.07 -6.62
C LEU A 104 -10.29 2.14 -7.37
N GLU A 105 -9.16 1.85 -6.74
CA GLU A 105 -8.25 0.78 -7.16
C GLU A 105 -8.80 -0.53 -6.62
N GLU A 106 -8.92 -1.56 -7.48
CA GLU A 106 -9.38 -2.89 -7.06
C GLU A 106 -8.56 -3.41 -5.86
N PRO A 107 -9.15 -4.21 -4.95
CA PRO A 107 -8.46 -4.75 -3.79
C PRO A 107 -7.27 -5.58 -4.23
N THR A 108 -6.12 -4.93 -4.31
CA THR A 108 -4.88 -5.60 -4.61
C THR A 108 -4.42 -6.12 -3.27
N VAL A 109 -4.51 -7.43 -3.04
CA VAL A 109 -3.99 -8.04 -1.80
C VAL A 109 -2.52 -7.68 -1.72
N TYR A 110 -2.21 -6.66 -0.91
CA TYR A 110 -0.85 -6.18 -0.76
C TYR A 110 0.02 -7.34 -0.24
N GLN A 111 1.18 -7.47 -0.86
CA GLN A 111 2.22 -8.31 -0.29
C GLN A 111 2.81 -7.55 0.91
N GLU A 112 2.51 -8.02 2.11
CA GLU A 112 2.99 -7.44 3.37
C GLU A 112 4.06 -8.32 4.05
N ARG A 113 4.28 -9.52 3.49
CA ARG A 113 5.25 -10.49 3.99
C ARG A 113 6.16 -10.98 2.88
N ALA A 114 7.40 -11.26 3.25
CA ALA A 114 8.41 -11.79 2.34
C ALA A 114 9.38 -12.72 3.10
N VAL A 115 10.07 -13.57 2.35
CA VAL A 115 11.16 -14.41 2.88
C VAL A 115 12.48 -13.75 2.49
N PHE A 116 13.22 -13.26 3.48
CA PHE A 116 14.55 -12.69 3.28
C PHE A 116 15.60 -13.80 3.32
N TYR A 117 16.37 -13.92 2.25
CA TYR A 117 17.47 -14.87 2.14
C TYR A 117 18.77 -14.17 2.43
N ARG A 118 19.63 -14.84 3.21
CA ARG A 118 20.95 -14.33 3.54
C ARG A 118 21.94 -14.61 2.40
N LYS A 119 22.60 -13.55 1.92
CA LYS A 119 23.65 -13.56 0.90
C LYS A 119 23.29 -14.35 -0.38
N PRO A 120 22.11 -14.13 -0.99
CA PRO A 120 21.81 -14.72 -2.30
C PRO A 120 22.84 -14.25 -3.33
N CYS A 121 23.27 -15.12 -4.25
CA CYS A 121 24.21 -14.71 -5.31
C CYS A 121 23.47 -13.96 -6.42
N ASN A 122 22.24 -14.37 -6.71
CA ASN A 122 21.38 -13.80 -7.74
C ASN A 122 19.89 -14.01 -7.39
N VAL A 123 18.99 -13.45 -8.20
CA VAL A 123 17.53 -13.60 -8.00
C VAL A 123 17.03 -15.02 -8.25
N GLU A 124 17.66 -15.80 -9.13
CA GLU A 124 17.26 -17.18 -9.39
C GLU A 124 17.52 -18.08 -8.17
N ASP A 125 18.55 -17.80 -7.35
CA ASP A 125 18.77 -18.47 -6.06
C ASP A 125 17.63 -18.24 -5.06
N ILE A 126 16.94 -17.10 -5.19
CA ILE A 126 15.79 -16.72 -4.36
C ILE A 126 14.52 -17.42 -4.87
N LYS A 127 14.31 -17.41 -6.20
CA LYS A 127 13.11 -17.98 -6.85
C LYS A 127 13.09 -19.51 -6.86
N ASN A 128 14.24 -20.16 -7.05
CA ASN A 128 14.32 -21.62 -7.21
C ASN A 128 14.30 -22.39 -5.88
N GLN A 129 14.01 -21.73 -4.75
CA GLN A 129 13.88 -22.43 -3.48
C GLN A 129 12.54 -23.14 -3.39
N ASP A 130 12.58 -24.42 -3.02
CA ASP A 130 11.42 -25.28 -2.84
C ASP A 130 10.33 -24.57 -2.01
N PRO A 131 9.11 -24.37 -2.55
CA PRO A 131 8.00 -23.78 -1.82
C PRO A 131 7.67 -24.48 -0.50
N ARG A 132 8.04 -25.76 -0.36
CA ARG A 132 7.89 -26.54 0.88
C ARG A 132 8.91 -26.16 1.95
N ARG A 133 10.02 -25.50 1.58
CA ARG A 133 11.04 -24.94 2.48
C ARG A 133 10.78 -23.48 2.85
N THR A 134 9.96 -22.77 2.08
CA THR A 134 9.38 -21.47 2.46
C THR A 134 8.11 -21.70 3.28
N THR A 135 8.27 -22.18 4.52
CA THR A 135 7.14 -22.27 5.45
C THR A 135 6.60 -20.87 5.76
N SER A 136 5.30 -20.72 6.03
CA SER A 136 4.70 -19.43 6.44
C SER A 136 5.39 -18.81 7.66
N GLU A 137 6.06 -19.62 8.47
CA GLU A 137 6.88 -19.22 9.62
C GLU A 137 8.13 -18.41 9.24
N ARG A 138 8.66 -18.59 8.02
CA ARG A 138 9.81 -17.82 7.51
C ARG A 138 9.41 -16.51 6.85
N GLN A 139 8.12 -16.34 6.53
CA GLN A 139 7.64 -15.08 6.03
C GLN A 139 7.59 -14.09 7.18
N MET A 140 8.29 -12.97 7.04
CA MET A 140 8.28 -11.89 8.02
C MET A 140 7.61 -10.66 7.41
N ASN A 141 7.08 -9.79 8.27
CA ASN A 141 6.56 -8.51 7.83
C ASN A 141 7.72 -7.68 7.27
N PHE A 142 7.42 -6.76 6.35
CA PHE A 142 8.40 -5.78 5.91
C PHE A 142 7.76 -4.40 5.71
N ARG A 143 8.61 -3.38 5.75
CA ARG A 143 8.32 -2.00 5.41
C ARG A 143 9.39 -1.49 4.45
N VAL A 144 8.94 -0.85 3.37
CA VAL A 144 9.84 -0.23 2.41
C VAL A 144 10.12 1.19 2.88
N GLU A 145 11.38 1.48 3.21
CA GLU A 145 11.80 2.79 3.71
C GLU A 145 12.22 3.74 2.57
N MET A 146 12.59 3.19 1.42
CA MET A 146 12.92 3.92 0.20
C MET A 146 12.86 3.01 -1.03
N VAL A 147 12.38 3.56 -2.15
CA VAL A 147 12.45 2.92 -3.47
C VAL A 147 13.66 3.46 -4.23
N ILE A 148 14.51 2.56 -4.71
CA ILE A 148 15.62 2.86 -5.63
C ILE A 148 15.23 2.37 -7.02
N VAL A 149 15.16 3.29 -7.97
CA VAL A 149 14.85 2.99 -9.37
C VAL A 149 16.13 3.01 -10.19
N LEU A 150 16.43 1.88 -10.84
CA LEU A 150 17.57 1.71 -11.74
C LEU A 150 17.08 1.71 -13.20
N GLU A 151 17.98 2.01 -14.14
CA GLU A 151 17.71 1.75 -15.55
C GLU A 151 17.48 0.25 -15.74
N ASN A 152 16.59 -0.17 -16.64
CA ASN A 152 16.24 -1.58 -16.81
C ASN A 152 17.49 -2.47 -17.03
N VAL A 153 18.48 -2.01 -17.79
CA VAL A 153 19.73 -2.76 -18.02
C VAL A 153 20.54 -2.92 -16.73
N GLN A 154 20.66 -1.86 -15.93
CA GLN A 154 21.32 -1.92 -14.62
C GLN A 154 20.56 -2.84 -13.65
N TYR A 155 19.24 -2.80 -13.68
CA TYR A 155 18.40 -3.67 -12.86
C TYR A 155 18.55 -5.15 -13.25
N GLU A 156 18.60 -5.48 -14.54
CA GLU A 156 18.88 -6.85 -14.99
C GLU A 156 20.27 -7.33 -14.52
N GLN A 157 21.29 -6.48 -14.60
CA GLN A 157 22.62 -6.78 -14.04
C GLN A 157 22.56 -6.99 -12.53
N PHE A 158 21.81 -6.15 -11.82
CA PHE A 158 21.62 -6.27 -10.38
C PHE A 158 20.97 -7.59 -10.00
N LYS A 159 19.99 -8.07 -10.77
CA LYS A 159 19.36 -9.40 -10.59
C LYS A 159 20.33 -10.56 -10.79
N GLN A 160 21.29 -10.42 -11.70
CA GLN A 160 22.20 -11.51 -12.11
C GLN A 160 23.44 -11.65 -11.24
N SER A 161 24.06 -10.54 -10.82
CA SER A 161 25.28 -10.57 -10.00
C SER A 161 25.35 -9.48 -8.94
N GLY A 162 24.59 -8.39 -9.09
CA GLY A 162 24.73 -7.20 -8.25
C GLY A 162 24.34 -7.37 -6.77
N LEU A 163 23.66 -8.46 -6.38
CA LEU A 163 23.29 -8.73 -4.98
C LEU A 163 24.51 -8.88 -4.06
N GLN A 164 25.62 -9.44 -4.55
CA GLN A 164 26.85 -9.64 -3.77
C GLN A 164 27.91 -8.56 -4.02
N GLU A 165 27.70 -7.72 -5.03
CA GLU A 165 28.62 -6.65 -5.40
C GLU A 165 28.34 -5.39 -4.57
N ASN A 166 29.39 -4.59 -4.33
CA ASN A 166 29.23 -3.32 -3.66
C ASN A 166 28.46 -2.35 -4.58
N GLN A 167 27.28 -1.93 -4.11
CA GLN A 167 26.41 -0.96 -4.74
C GLN A 167 26.42 0.34 -3.95
N LEU A 168 26.79 1.44 -4.60
CA LEU A 168 26.86 2.75 -3.94
C LEU A 168 25.51 3.17 -3.36
N PHE A 169 24.40 2.90 -4.06
CA PHE A 169 23.06 3.20 -3.59
C PHE A 169 22.62 2.35 -2.38
N VAL A 170 23.18 1.15 -2.19
CA VAL A 170 22.96 0.36 -0.97
C VAL A 170 23.74 0.97 0.19
N PHE A 171 25.01 1.34 -0.06
CA PHE A 171 25.87 1.94 0.95
C PHE A 171 25.33 3.27 1.49
N ILE A 172 24.92 4.20 0.61
CA ILE A 172 24.46 5.54 1.02
C ILE A 172 23.17 5.46 1.83
N ASN A 173 22.32 4.46 1.60
CA ASN A 173 21.03 4.34 2.26
C ASN A 173 21.06 3.30 3.40
N ASN A 174 22.22 3.01 3.98
CA ASN A 174 22.37 1.96 5.00
C ASN A 174 21.46 2.19 6.23
N GLU A 175 21.33 3.44 6.65
CA GLU A 175 20.46 3.88 7.76
C GLU A 175 18.95 3.61 7.54
N LYS A 176 18.55 3.29 6.31
CA LYS A 176 17.17 2.94 5.93
C LYS A 176 16.90 1.44 5.96
N MET A 177 17.86 0.64 6.41
CA MET A 177 17.75 -0.82 6.48
C MET A 177 18.05 -1.30 7.89
N TRP A 178 17.10 -1.99 8.52
CA TRP A 178 17.30 -2.66 9.80
C TRP A 178 16.21 -3.70 10.04
N PHE A 179 16.45 -4.60 10.98
CA PHE A 179 15.43 -5.51 11.48
C PHE A 179 14.87 -5.04 12.81
N ASP A 180 13.56 -4.79 12.87
CA ASP A 180 12.85 -4.54 14.12
C ASP A 180 12.45 -5.87 14.77
N SER A 181 13.15 -6.23 15.84
CA SER A 181 12.88 -7.45 16.60
C SER A 181 11.58 -7.43 17.41
N GLY A 182 11.03 -6.24 17.73
CA GLY A 182 9.77 -6.11 18.46
C GLY A 182 8.57 -6.45 17.60
N ASP A 183 8.56 -5.95 16.36
CA ASP A 183 7.48 -6.16 15.39
C ASP A 183 7.74 -7.33 14.41
N LEU A 184 8.90 -7.98 14.53
CA LEU A 184 9.41 -8.98 13.58
C LEU A 184 9.31 -8.48 12.13
N CYS A 185 9.83 -7.26 11.92
CA CYS A 185 9.64 -6.50 10.70
C CYS A 185 10.97 -6.07 10.08
N TRP A 186 11.16 -6.38 8.80
CA TRP A 186 12.28 -5.86 8.02
C TRP A 186 11.97 -4.44 7.53
N HIS A 187 12.83 -3.50 7.87
CA HIS A 187 12.91 -2.20 7.20
C HIS A 187 13.94 -2.31 6.09
N CYS A 188 13.52 -2.05 4.86
CA CYS A 188 14.30 -2.41 3.68
C CYS A 188 14.19 -1.39 2.56
N LEU A 189 15.15 -1.45 1.63
CA LEU A 189 15.05 -0.77 0.34
C LEU A 189 14.26 -1.65 -0.62
N LEU A 190 13.47 -1.03 -1.50
CA LEU A 190 12.96 -1.69 -2.70
C LEU A 190 13.78 -1.24 -3.91
N ILE A 191 14.49 -2.16 -4.55
CA ILE A 191 15.22 -1.89 -5.80
C ILE A 191 14.40 -2.44 -6.96
N LYS A 192 14.12 -1.58 -7.96
CA LYS A 192 13.39 -1.98 -9.18
C LYS A 192 13.89 -1.27 -10.43
N GLY A 193 13.60 -1.84 -11.60
CA GLY A 193 13.79 -1.17 -12.89
C GLY A 193 12.69 -0.15 -13.17
N GLU A 194 12.98 0.86 -14.02
CA GLU A 194 12.04 1.90 -14.45
C GLU A 194 10.70 1.34 -14.96
N ASN A 195 10.76 0.26 -15.73
CA ASN A 195 9.59 -0.37 -16.35
C ASN A 195 9.33 -1.79 -15.81
N SER A 196 10.04 -2.18 -14.76
CA SER A 196 9.92 -3.51 -14.18
C SER A 196 8.69 -3.58 -13.28
N LYS A 197 7.91 -4.64 -13.48
CA LYS A 197 6.82 -5.01 -12.58
C LYS A 197 7.34 -5.67 -11.31
N ASP A 198 8.46 -6.37 -11.38
CA ASP A 198 9.09 -7.00 -10.23
C ASP A 198 10.03 -6.03 -9.48
N GLY A 199 10.51 -6.48 -8.32
CA GLY A 199 11.46 -5.75 -7.48
C GLY A 199 12.22 -6.68 -6.52
N ILE A 200 13.22 -6.13 -5.86
CA ILE A 200 14.02 -6.81 -4.85
C ILE A 200 14.02 -5.98 -3.57
N LEU A 201 13.55 -6.57 -2.46
CA LEU A 201 13.72 -5.99 -1.13
C LEU A 201 15.13 -6.27 -0.65
N VAL A 202 15.82 -5.28 -0.10
CA VAL A 202 17.22 -5.39 0.35
C VAL A 202 17.40 -4.85 1.75
N ASP A 203 18.12 -5.62 2.56
CA ASP A 203 18.75 -5.18 3.81
C ASP A 203 20.26 -5.48 3.71
N ALA A 204 21.08 -4.48 4.03
CA ALA A 204 22.53 -4.60 3.94
C ALA A 204 23.24 -4.96 5.25
N GLU A 205 22.60 -4.85 6.42
CA GLU A 205 23.17 -5.09 7.75
C GLU A 205 24.54 -4.39 7.93
N GLY A 206 24.66 -3.13 7.49
CA GLY A 206 25.92 -2.36 7.57
C GLY A 206 26.90 -2.49 6.38
N TYR A 207 26.57 -3.29 5.36
CA TYR A 207 27.43 -3.48 4.18
C TYR A 207 27.01 -2.61 2.98
N ALA A 208 27.78 -2.67 1.89
CA ALA A 208 27.47 -2.03 0.62
C ALA A 208 26.78 -2.97 -0.39
N TYR A 209 26.35 -4.16 0.01
CA TYR A 209 25.71 -5.15 -0.85
C TYR A 209 24.46 -5.73 -0.16
N ALA A 210 23.63 -6.49 -0.90
CA ALA A 210 22.41 -7.08 -0.38
C ALA A 210 22.70 -8.29 0.51
N ARG A 211 23.01 -8.03 1.78
CA ARG A 211 23.30 -9.09 2.75
C ARG A 211 22.08 -9.95 3.05
N TYR A 212 20.89 -9.36 3.01
CA TYR A 212 19.63 -10.07 2.85
C TYR A 212 18.85 -9.52 1.67
N ALA A 213 18.16 -10.41 0.94
CA ALA A 213 17.25 -9.99 -0.10
C ALA A 213 16.00 -10.87 -0.20
N ALA A 214 14.91 -10.28 -0.68
CA ALA A 214 13.68 -10.99 -1.02
C ALA A 214 13.18 -10.55 -2.40
N PHE A 215 12.68 -11.50 -3.19
CA PHE A 215 12.11 -11.20 -4.51
C PHE A 215 10.63 -10.83 -4.39
N VAL A 216 10.23 -9.75 -5.06
CA VAL A 216 8.85 -9.29 -5.17
C VAL A 216 8.43 -9.44 -6.63
N PRO A 217 7.52 -10.37 -6.96
CA PRO A 217 7.11 -10.59 -8.35
C PRO A 217 6.28 -9.44 -8.93
N ASP A 218 5.67 -8.63 -8.07
CA ASP A 218 4.78 -7.54 -8.44
C ASP A 218 4.88 -6.40 -7.42
N SER A 219 5.65 -5.37 -7.77
CA SER A 219 5.88 -4.18 -6.93
C SER A 219 4.63 -3.33 -6.76
N ASP A 220 3.65 -3.47 -7.66
CA ASP A 220 2.38 -2.73 -7.56
C ASP A 220 1.52 -3.28 -6.42
N ARG A 221 1.85 -4.49 -5.94
CA ARG A 221 1.27 -5.08 -4.72
C ARG A 221 1.98 -4.63 -3.44
N LEU A 222 2.83 -3.60 -3.49
CA LEU A 222 3.49 -3.02 -2.32
C LEU A 222 2.86 -1.68 -1.93
N ARG A 223 2.85 -1.37 -0.63
CA ARG A 223 2.40 -0.07 -0.13
C ARG A 223 3.53 0.96 -0.25
N LEU A 224 3.51 1.77 -1.31
CA LEU A 224 4.61 2.69 -1.64
C LEU A 224 4.23 4.18 -1.67
N LYS A 225 2.97 4.54 -1.41
CA LYS A 225 2.43 5.90 -1.61
C LYS A 225 3.26 7.02 -0.98
N ASP A 226 3.68 6.83 0.27
CA ASP A 226 4.46 7.82 1.02
C ASP A 226 5.94 7.44 1.15
N VAL A 227 6.38 6.42 0.40
CA VAL A 227 7.76 5.95 0.42
C VAL A 227 8.60 6.84 -0.51
N PRO A 228 9.70 7.45 -0.02
CA PRO A 228 10.59 8.23 -0.86
C PRO A 228 11.13 7.42 -2.05
N VAL A 229 11.18 8.03 -3.22
CA VAL A 229 11.68 7.41 -4.46
C VAL A 229 12.94 8.13 -4.92
N ARG A 230 14.01 7.38 -5.19
CA ARG A 230 15.27 7.87 -5.73
C ARG A 230 15.59 7.15 -7.04
N TYR A 231 15.91 7.93 -8.07
CA TYR A 231 16.34 7.43 -9.37
C TYR A 231 17.86 7.48 -9.45
N GLU A 232 18.49 6.34 -9.69
CA GLU A 232 19.93 6.25 -9.91
C GLU A 232 20.26 6.50 -11.38
N TYR A 233 21.30 7.29 -11.65
CA TYR A 233 21.68 7.60 -13.02
C TYR A 233 22.04 6.32 -13.81
N PRO A 234 21.55 6.16 -15.07
CA PRO A 234 20.88 7.16 -15.89
C PRO A 234 19.33 7.17 -15.80
N ALA A 235 18.73 6.39 -14.90
CA ALA A 235 17.27 6.33 -14.73
C ALA A 235 16.68 7.71 -14.41
N ARG A 236 15.45 7.95 -14.89
CA ARG A 236 14.77 9.23 -14.70
C ARG A 236 13.33 9.05 -14.28
N ALA A 237 12.83 10.03 -13.52
CA ALA A 237 11.41 10.12 -13.25
C ALA A 237 10.64 10.24 -14.57
N PRO A 238 9.48 9.57 -14.72
CA PRO A 238 8.65 9.70 -15.90
C PRO A 238 8.25 11.16 -16.10
N GLU A 239 8.39 11.66 -17.34
CA GLU A 239 7.97 13.01 -17.69
C GLU A 239 6.45 13.13 -17.47
N ARG A 240 6.04 14.00 -16.53
CA ARG A 240 4.63 14.34 -16.36
C ARG A 240 4.15 15.00 -17.65
N GLN A 241 3.36 14.30 -18.45
CA GLN A 241 2.65 14.92 -19.56
C GLN A 241 1.75 16.02 -18.98
N LYS A 242 2.16 17.28 -19.15
CA LYS A 242 1.25 18.41 -18.94
C LYS A 242 0.09 18.21 -19.92
N SER A 243 -1.09 17.90 -19.40
CA SER A 243 -2.32 17.98 -20.17
C SER A 243 -2.38 19.36 -20.81
N LYS A 244 -2.25 19.43 -22.13
CA LYS A 244 -2.49 20.66 -22.87
C LYS A 244 -3.92 21.09 -22.57
N GLY A 245 -4.05 22.16 -21.80
CA GLY A 245 -5.31 22.89 -21.67
C GLY A 245 -5.80 23.19 -23.08
N ARG A 246 -7.03 22.75 -23.34
CA ARG A 246 -7.78 23.12 -24.53
C ARG A 246 -8.12 24.60 -24.35
N ASP A 247 -7.28 25.47 -24.91
CA ASP A 247 -7.59 26.89 -24.99
C ASP A 247 -8.93 27.03 -25.72
N GLU A 248 -9.86 27.66 -25.02
CA GLU A 248 -11.07 28.23 -25.58
C GLU A 248 -10.68 29.21 -26.69
N ALA A 249 -11.19 28.99 -27.90
CA ALA A 249 -11.20 29.99 -28.94
C ALA A 249 -12.62 30.05 -29.52
N ARG A 250 -13.34 31.07 -29.03
CA ARG A 250 -14.41 31.87 -29.67
C ARG A 250 -15.45 31.18 -30.55
#